data_AF-A0A4V6WQC1-F1
#
_entry.id   AF-A0A4V6WQC1-F1
#
_cell.length_a   1.000
_cell.length_b   1.000
_cell.length_c   1.000
_cell.angle_alpha   90.00
_cell.angle_beta   90.00
_cell.angle_gamma   90.00
#
_symmetry.space_group_name_H-M   'P 1'
#
loop_
_entity.id
_entity.type
_entity.pdbx_description
1 polymer ?
#
loop_
_entity_poly.entity_id
_entity_poly.type
_entity_poly.pdbx_seq_one_letter_code
_entity_poly.pdbx_strand_id
1 'polypeptide(L)' 'MGKYFLAGREVAETDAATTWFEHAASKGIDISRAICIWEDAATIDGGQSRLAVGEAGIRIEFAR' A
#
# COMPACT_ATOMS: atom_id res chain seq x y z
N MET A 1 7.38 -12.16 -3.49
CA MET A 1 7.47 -11.10 -2.47
C MET A 1 7.65 -9.77 -3.18
N GLY A 2 6.74 -8.81 -2.95
CA GLY A 2 6.92 -7.44 -3.43
C GLY A 2 7.94 -6.69 -2.57
N LYS A 3 8.60 -5.69 -3.15
CA LYS A 3 9.39 -4.70 -2.42
C LYS A 3 8.54 -3.47 -2.16
N TYR A 4 8.61 -2.97 -0.93
CA TYR A 4 7.84 -1.81 -0.49
C TYR A 4 8.78 -0.62 -0.34
N PHE A 5 8.36 0.52 -0.87
CA PHE A 5 9.10 1.76 -0.80
C PHE A 5 8.23 2.86 -0.23
N LEU A 6 8.75 3.61 0.73
CA LEU A 6 8.13 4.81 1.28
C LEU A 6 9.00 6.01 0.93
N ALA A 7 8.45 6.98 0.20
CA ALA A 7 9.19 8.16 -0.27
C ALA A 7 10.54 7.82 -0.96
N GLY A 8 10.60 6.69 -1.67
CA GLY A 8 11.79 6.23 -2.40
C GLY A 8 12.78 5.39 -1.57
N ARG A 9 12.53 5.14 -0.28
CA ARG A 9 13.34 4.25 0.55
C ARG A 9 12.68 2.88 0.69
N GLU A 10 13.46 1.80 0.50
CA GLU A 10 12.98 0.44 0.76
C GLU A 10 12.68 0.29 2.26
N VAL A 11 11.47 -0.19 2.58
CA VAL A 11 10.96 -0.39 3.94
C VAL A 11 10.38 -1.79 4.08
N ALA A 12 10.15 -2.24 5.32
CA ALA A 12 9.43 -3.48 5.55
C ALA A 12 7.96 -3.34 5.13
N GLU A 13 7.34 -4.46 4.76
CA GLU A 13 5.91 -4.51 4.45
C GLU A 13 5.07 -3.94 5.60
N THR A 14 5.44 -4.23 6.86
CA THR A 14 4.76 -3.73 8.05
C THR A 14 4.79 -2.22 8.16
N ASP A 15 5.92 -1.57 7.84
CA ASP A 15 6.04 -0.10 7.90
C ASP A 15 5.17 0.57 6.81
N ALA A 16 5.16 -0.01 5.61
CA ALA A 16 4.32 0.46 4.52
C ALA A 16 2.84 0.25 4.83
N ALA A 17 2.47 -0.89 5.41
CA ALA A 17 1.11 -1.19 5.83
C ALA A 17 0.63 -0.20 6.89
N THR A 18 1.43 0.05 7.94
CA THR A 18 1.12 1.06 8.97
C THR A 18 0.85 2.43 8.35
N THR A 19 1.73 2.87 7.45
CA THR A 19 1.58 4.17 6.76
C THR A 19 0.29 4.22 5.94
N TRP A 20 -0.05 3.13 5.24
CA TRP A 20 -1.30 3.04 4.48
C TRP A 20 -2.52 3.13 5.39
N PHE A 21 -2.57 2.36 6.47
CA PHE A 21 -3.73 2.36 7.37
C PHE A 21 -3.92 3.70 8.09
N GLU A 22 -2.84 4.38 8.47
CA GLU A 22 -2.89 5.74 9.00
C GLU A 22 -3.45 6.73 7.97
N HIS A 23 -2.97 6.66 6.72
CA HIS A 23 -3.47 7.49 5.63
C HIS A 23 -4.96 7.22 5.34
N ALA A 24 -5.34 5.95 5.26
CA ALA A 24 -6.71 5.51 5.01
C ALA A 24 -7.66 6.03 6.10
N ALA A 25 -7.27 5.92 7.37
CA ALA A 25 -8.04 6.47 8.50
C ALA A 25 -8.19 8.00 8.40
N SER A 26 -7.12 8.73 8.05
CA SER A 26 -7.16 10.18 7.84
C SER A 26 -8.10 10.60 6.69
N LYS A 27 -8.25 9.75 5.67
CA LYS A 27 -9.17 9.95 4.53
C LYS A 27 -10.59 9.45 4.79
N GLY A 28 -10.88 8.88 5.97
CA GLY A 28 -12.18 8.30 6.29
C GLY A 28 -12.50 7.01 5.53
N ILE A 29 -11.46 6.29 5.07
CA ILE A 29 -11.61 4.96 4.47
C ILE A 29 -11.83 3.95 5.60
N ASP A 30 -12.90 3.17 5.50
CA ASP A 30 -13.20 2.10 6.46
C ASP A 30 -12.04 1.09 6.53
N ILE A 31 -11.76 0.58 7.74
CA ILE A 31 -10.66 -0.37 7.97
C ILE A 31 -10.77 -1.62 7.09
N SER A 32 -11.98 -2.15 6.88
CA SER A 32 -12.21 -3.33 6.05
C SER A 32 -11.87 -3.03 4.59
N ARG A 33 -12.25 -1.85 4.11
CA ARG A 33 -11.93 -1.40 2.76
C ARG A 33 -10.43 -1.13 2.60
N ALA A 34 -9.78 -0.57 3.61
CA ALA A 34 -8.35 -0.34 3.62
C ALA A 34 -7.57 -1.67 3.54
N ILE A 35 -8.02 -2.71 4.26
CA ILE A 35 -7.44 -4.06 4.19
C ILE A 35 -7.59 -4.63 2.78
N CYS A 36 -8.79 -4.59 2.19
CA CYS A 36 -9.00 -5.10 0.83
C CYS A 36 -8.12 -4.40 -0.22
N ILE A 37 -7.95 -3.08 -0.11
CA ILE A 37 -7.06 -2.31 -1.00
C ILE A 37 -5.60 -2.74 -0.78
N TRP A 38 -5.16 -2.90 0.47
CA TRP A 38 -3.80 -3.31 0.77
C TRP A 38 -3.47 -4.71 0.23
N GLU A 39 -4.36 -5.67 0.48
CA GLU A 39 -4.23 -7.05 0.00
C GLU A 39 -4.21 -7.12 -1.52
N ASP A 40 -5.11 -6.38 -2.19
CA ASP A 40 -5.13 -6.29 -3.65
C ASP A 40 -3.85 -5.65 -4.18
N ALA A 41 -3.40 -4.53 -3.60
CA ALA A 41 -2.18 -3.83 -4.00
C ALA A 41 -0.93 -4.73 -3.89
N ALA A 42 -0.94 -5.69 -2.96
CA ALA A 42 0.09 -6.71 -2.76
C ALA A 42 0.05 -7.88 -3.78
N THR A 43 -0.86 -7.85 -4.75
CA THR A 43 -0.92 -8.81 -5.88
C THR A 43 -0.36 -8.21 -7.17
N ILE A 44 -0.04 -9.03 -8.19
CA ILE A 44 0.41 -8.51 -9.49
C ILE A 44 -0.71 -7.70 -10.19
N ASP A 45 -1.96 -8.14 -10.06
CA ASP A 45 -3.11 -7.57 -10.77
C ASP A 45 -3.71 -6.32 -10.11
N GLY A 46 -3.41 -6.06 -8.83
CA GLY A 46 -3.95 -4.93 -8.06
C GLY A 46 -3.37 -3.55 -8.40
N GLY A 47 -3.25 -3.24 -9.69
CA GLY A 47 -2.71 -1.98 -10.18
C GLY A 47 -3.51 -0.75 -9.71
N GLN A 48 -4.84 -0.85 -9.65
CA GLN A 48 -5.69 0.23 -9.14
C GLN A 48 -5.49 0.47 -7.65
N SER A 49 -5.42 -0.61 -6.87
CA SER A 49 -5.14 -0.50 -5.43
C SER A 49 -3.73 0.01 -5.16
N ARG A 50 -2.74 -0.33 -6.00
CA ARG A 50 -1.41 0.28 -5.98
C ARG A 50 -1.40 1.79 -6.20
N LEU A 51 -2.30 2.31 -7.04
CA LEU A 51 -2.44 3.75 -7.20
C LEU A 51 -2.99 4.41 -5.93
N ALA A 52 -3.95 3.77 -5.26
CA ALA A 52 -4.51 4.27 -4.00
C ALA A 52 -3.46 4.31 -2.87
N VAL A 53 -2.69 3.24 -2.66
CA VAL A 53 -1.57 3.28 -1.70
C VAL A 53 -0.46 4.25 -2.13
N GLY A 54 -0.34 4.52 -3.43
CA GLY A 54 0.53 5.55 -4.00
C GLY A 54 0.20 6.96 -3.51
N GLU A 55 -1.07 7.28 -3.22
CA GLU A 55 -1.46 8.55 -2.62
C GLU A 55 -0.92 8.74 -1.19
N ALA A 56 -0.62 7.62 -0.50
CA ALA A 56 0.07 7.61 0.79
C ALA A 56 1.60 7.68 0.65
N GLY A 57 2.13 7.81 -0.57
CA GLY A 57 3.57 7.84 -0.84
C GLY A 57 4.24 6.46 -0.85
N ILE A 58 3.43 5.39 -0.91
CA ILE A 58 3.89 4.00 -0.92
C ILE A 58 3.99 3.50 -2.36
N ARG A 59 5.11 2.87 -2.68
CA ARG A 59 5.32 2.19 -3.97
C ARG A 59 5.61 0.73 -3.73
N ILE A 60 4.88 -0.15 -4.43
CA ILE A 60 5.05 -1.60 -4.35
C ILE A 60 5.59 -2.07 -5.71
N GLU A 61 6.73 -2.74 -5.69
CA GLU A 61 7.36 -3.32 -6.88
C GLU A 61 7.41 -4.83 -6.78
N PHE A 62 6.93 -5.52 -7.82
CA PHE A 62 7.09 -6.98 -7.94
C PHE A 62 8.30 -7.25 -8.83
N ALA A 63 9.19 -8.13 -8.37
CA ALA A 63 10.24 -8.67 -9.24
C ALA A 63 9.56 -9.41 -10.40
N ARG A 64 9.87 -8.98 -11.63
CA ARG A 64 9.36 -9.56 -12.87
C ARG A 64 9.97 -10.93 -13.13
#